data_AF-A0A813DNS5-F1
#
_entry.id   AF-A0A813DNS5-F1
#
_cell.length_a   1.000
_cell.length_b   1.000
_cell.length_c   1.000
_cell.angle_alpha   90.00
_cell.angle_beta   90.00
_cell.angle_gamma   90.00
#
_symmetry.space_group_name_H-M   'P 1'
#
loop_
_entity.id
_entity.type
_entity.pdbx_description
1 polymer ?
#
loop_
_entity_poly.entity_id
_entity_poly.type
_entity_poly.pdbx_seq_one_letter_code
_entity_poly.pdbx_strand_id
1 'polypeptide(L)'
;MIVRARRLMQHRPMLVNSVAGGAMTGLADATAQFIEYRFSEDGSAAHEPADPAGIADFPGKRTASMVAWGSVMGLFFPWWYGQLDRWFIRFLPKLVFHQFLVSPTFNCLFLCYVEAVRDPFDALPRMRSRVETDWLYLTMRSLPFWMSVNTMNLYFTPLPLRGVTMSCVSCGWTIYLSWLGHRRLGEKTEIE
;
A
#
# COMPACT_ATOMS: atom_id res chain seq x y z
N MET A 1 8.51 -0.15 -27.67
CA MET A 1 8.06 0.54 -26.42
C MET A 1 8.95 0.23 -25.21
N ILE A 2 9.31 -1.03 -24.98
CA ILE A 2 10.14 -1.50 -23.84
C ILE A 2 11.54 -0.84 -23.78
N VAL A 3 12.21 -0.66 -24.93
CA VAL A 3 13.56 -0.05 -24.98
C VAL A 3 13.55 1.43 -24.59
N ARG A 4 12.48 2.17 -24.95
CA ARG A 4 12.33 3.59 -24.56
C ARG A 4 11.99 3.72 -23.07
N ALA A 5 11.11 2.86 -22.54
CA ALA A 5 10.81 2.82 -21.11
C ALA A 5 12.06 2.51 -20.27
N ARG A 6 12.89 1.56 -20.73
CA ARG A 6 14.17 1.20 -20.08
C ARG A 6 15.15 2.38 -20.07
N ARG A 7 15.26 3.14 -21.17
CA ARG A 7 16.14 4.31 -21.29
C ARG A 7 15.66 5.49 -20.43
N LEU A 8 14.35 5.69 -20.33
CA LEU A 8 13.76 6.73 -19.47
C LEU A 8 13.97 6.43 -17.97
N MET A 9 13.81 5.17 -17.56
CA MET A 9 14.09 4.71 -16.19
C MET A 9 15.57 4.86 -15.81
N GLN A 10 16.50 4.86 -16.76
CA GLN A 10 17.92 5.11 -16.50
C GLN A 10 18.24 6.59 -16.28
N HIS A 11 17.49 7.51 -16.90
CA HIS A 11 17.77 8.95 -16.79
C HIS A 11 16.96 9.65 -15.70
N ARG A 12 15.74 9.17 -15.40
CA ARG A 12 14.87 9.74 -14.35
C ARG A 12 14.11 8.66 -13.57
N PRO A 13 14.81 7.74 -12.88
CA PRO A 13 14.18 6.60 -12.19
C PRO A 13 13.13 7.03 -11.17
N MET A 14 13.40 8.08 -10.39
CA MET A 14 12.49 8.55 -9.33
C MET A 14 11.18 9.09 -9.88
N LEU A 15 11.22 9.89 -10.95
CA LEU A 15 10.01 10.46 -11.55
C LEU A 15 9.13 9.38 -12.18
N VAL A 16 9.75 8.42 -12.89
CA VAL A 16 9.01 7.29 -13.48
C VAL A 16 8.34 6.45 -12.39
N ASN A 17 9.05 6.14 -11.31
CA ASN A 17 8.49 5.35 -10.21
C ASN A 17 7.41 6.14 -9.44
N SER A 18 7.55 7.46 -9.28
CA SER A 18 6.53 8.30 -8.64
C SER A 18 5.23 8.33 -9.45
N VAL A 19 5.31 8.64 -10.75
CA VAL A 19 4.14 8.67 -11.63
C VAL A 19 3.51 7.28 -11.72
N ALA A 20 4.32 6.23 -11.89
CA ALA A 20 3.82 4.86 -11.93
C ALA A 20 3.16 4.46 -10.60
N GLY A 21 3.79 4.79 -9.47
CA GLY A 21 3.27 4.52 -8.13
C GLY A 21 1.92 5.16 -7.89
N GLY A 22 1.79 6.48 -8.16
CA GLY A 22 0.53 7.20 -8.02
C GLY A 22 -0.57 6.69 -8.97
N ALA A 23 -0.23 6.42 -10.23
CA ALA A 23 -1.19 5.86 -11.19
C ALA A 23 -1.70 4.47 -10.77
N MET A 24 -0.80 3.61 -10.28
CA MET A 24 -1.17 2.26 -9.85
C MET A 24 -2.02 2.26 -8.58
N THR A 25 -1.68 3.07 -7.57
CA THR A 25 -2.48 3.15 -6.35
C THR A 25 -3.84 3.81 -6.60
N GLY A 26 -3.91 4.82 -7.47
CA GLY A 26 -5.17 5.41 -7.90
C GLY A 26 -6.06 4.41 -8.65
N LEU A 27 -5.49 3.63 -9.57
CA LEU A 27 -6.23 2.58 -10.28
C LEU A 27 -6.70 1.46 -9.34
N ALA A 28 -5.84 1.05 -8.40
CA ALA A 28 -6.18 0.05 -7.38
C ALA A 28 -7.37 0.49 -6.54
N ASP A 29 -7.33 1.74 -6.07
CA ASP A 29 -8.39 2.32 -5.27
C ASP A 29 -9.68 2.50 -6.07
N ALA A 30 -9.62 2.97 -7.32
CA ALA A 30 -10.78 3.06 -8.19
C ALA A 30 -11.43 1.68 -8.46
N THR A 31 -10.59 0.65 -8.64
CA THR A 31 -11.06 -0.74 -8.82
C THR A 31 -11.70 -1.27 -7.54
N ALA A 32 -11.09 -1.00 -6.38
CA ALA A 32 -11.65 -1.34 -5.08
C ALA A 32 -13.02 -0.68 -4.86
N GLN A 33 -13.13 0.63 -5.12
CA GLN A 33 -14.39 1.36 -5.02
C GLN A 33 -15.45 0.85 -6.02
N PHE A 34 -15.04 0.46 -7.24
CA PHE A 34 -15.95 -0.14 -8.22
C PHE A 34 -16.49 -1.50 -7.76
N ILE A 35 -15.62 -2.34 -7.19
CA ILE A 35 -16.01 -3.61 -6.57
C ILE A 35 -16.98 -3.34 -5.42
N GLU A 36 -16.63 -2.43 -4.50
CA GLU A 36 -17.48 -2.03 -3.37
C GLU A 36 -18.87 -1.55 -3.84
N TYR A 37 -18.95 -0.72 -4.88
CA TYR A 37 -20.21 -0.28 -5.50
C TYR A 37 -21.03 -1.46 -6.06
N ARG A 38 -20.40 -2.33 -6.85
CA ARG A 38 -21.14 -3.39 -7.56
C ARG A 38 -21.70 -4.47 -6.64
N PHE A 39 -20.99 -4.76 -5.55
CA PHE A 39 -21.47 -5.70 -4.52
C PHE A 39 -22.50 -5.06 -3.57
N SER A 40 -22.56 -3.73 -3.47
CA SER A 40 -23.61 -3.03 -2.72
C SER A 40 -24.98 -3.08 -3.41
N GLU A 41 -25.04 -3.19 -4.74
CA GLU A 41 -26.30 -3.30 -5.50
C GLU A 41 -26.97 -4.69 -5.40
N ASP A 42 -26.24 -5.76 -5.05
CA ASP A 42 -26.78 -7.13 -5.01
C ASP A 42 -27.57 -7.47 -3.73
N GLY A 43 -27.96 -6.47 -2.92
CA GLY A 43 -29.04 -6.59 -1.93
C GLY A 43 -28.68 -7.21 -0.57
N SER A 44 -27.42 -7.53 -0.30
CA SER A 44 -26.99 -8.06 1.00
C SER A 44 -26.28 -7.01 1.85
N ALA A 45 -27.01 -6.54 2.87
CA ALA A 45 -26.57 -5.81 4.06
C ALA A 45 -26.10 -4.34 3.91
N ALA A 46 -26.73 -3.49 4.72
CA ALA A 46 -26.38 -2.10 4.98
C ALA A 46 -24.87 -1.90 5.10
N HIS A 47 -24.28 -1.15 4.17
CA HIS A 47 -22.84 -0.99 4.05
C HIS A 47 -22.36 0.25 4.81
N GLU A 48 -21.62 0.07 5.90
CA GLU A 48 -20.48 0.95 6.11
C GLU A 48 -19.56 0.76 4.90
N PRO A 49 -19.10 1.82 4.22
CA PRO A 49 -18.06 1.66 3.22
C PRO A 49 -16.92 0.91 3.89
N ALA A 50 -16.61 -0.28 3.38
CA ALA A 50 -15.38 -0.97 3.72
C ALA A 50 -14.26 -0.07 3.22
N ASP A 51 -13.88 0.86 4.08
CA ASP A 51 -12.81 1.78 3.90
C ASP A 51 -11.63 1.13 4.63
N PRO A 52 -10.94 0.17 3.99
CA PRO A 52 -9.83 -0.54 4.62
C PRO A 52 -8.73 0.43 5.06
N ALA A 53 -8.77 1.64 4.53
CA ALA A 53 -7.87 2.73 4.85
C ALA A 53 -8.46 3.80 5.77
N GLY A 54 -9.70 3.77 6.25
CA GLY A 54 -10.23 4.79 7.17
C GLY A 54 -10.25 6.27 6.67
N ILE A 55 -10.22 6.52 5.36
CA ILE A 55 -10.20 7.85 4.72
C ILE A 55 -11.61 8.44 4.40
N ALA A 56 -12.71 7.69 4.49
CA ALA A 56 -13.93 7.95 3.73
C ALA A 56 -14.91 8.97 4.37
N ASP A 57 -14.87 10.19 3.84
CA ASP A 57 -16.03 11.12 3.74
C ASP A 57 -16.50 11.33 2.28
N PHE A 58 -15.64 11.07 1.28
CA PHE A 58 -15.96 11.19 -0.16
C PHE A 58 -15.02 10.32 -1.03
N PRO A 59 -15.53 9.61 -2.07
CA PRO A 59 -14.74 8.69 -2.91
C PRO A 59 -13.54 9.35 -3.60
N GLY A 60 -13.70 10.60 -4.08
CA GLY A 60 -12.60 11.34 -4.70
C GLY A 60 -11.48 11.72 -3.74
N LYS A 61 -11.79 11.96 -2.45
CA LYS A 61 -10.78 12.26 -1.41
C LYS A 61 -9.92 11.02 -1.14
N ARG A 62 -10.55 9.84 -1.05
CA ARG A 62 -9.85 8.55 -0.89
C ARG A 62 -8.90 8.28 -2.06
N THR A 63 -9.37 8.41 -3.29
CA THR A 63 -8.52 8.16 -4.48
C THR A 63 -7.38 9.17 -4.59
N ALA A 64 -7.63 10.46 -4.37
CA ALA A 64 -6.59 11.49 -4.40
C ALA A 64 -5.50 11.21 -3.36
N SER A 65 -5.89 10.79 -2.16
CA SER A 65 -4.95 10.42 -1.10
C SER A 65 -4.15 9.16 -1.46
N MET A 66 -4.78 8.13 -2.02
CA MET A 66 -4.07 6.94 -2.49
C MET A 66 -3.08 7.27 -3.61
N VAL A 67 -3.43 8.17 -4.53
CA VAL A 67 -2.52 8.66 -5.58
C VAL A 67 -1.34 9.42 -4.97
N ALA A 68 -1.59 10.31 -4.00
CA ALA A 68 -0.55 11.05 -3.31
C ALA A 68 0.42 10.11 -2.57
N TRP A 69 -0.13 9.16 -1.80
CA TRP A 69 0.64 8.12 -1.12
C TRP A 69 1.51 7.34 -2.10
N GLY A 70 0.93 6.79 -3.17
CA GLY A 70 1.67 6.03 -4.19
C GLY A 70 2.76 6.84 -4.88
N SER A 71 2.52 8.14 -5.10
CA SER A 71 3.50 9.05 -5.72
C SER A 71 4.70 9.28 -4.81
N VAL A 72 4.47 9.49 -3.51
CA VAL A 72 5.54 9.64 -2.50
C VAL A 72 6.31 8.33 -2.35
N MET A 73 5.60 7.21 -2.28
CA MET A 73 6.21 5.88 -2.19
C MET A 73 7.08 5.55 -3.40
N GLY A 74 6.65 5.96 -4.59
CA GLY A 74 7.41 5.82 -5.83
C GLY A 74 8.71 6.64 -5.87
N LEU A 75 8.83 7.71 -5.06
CA LEU A 75 10.11 8.40 -4.86
C LEU A 75 10.98 7.68 -3.83
N PHE A 76 10.36 7.19 -2.75
CA PHE A 76 11.05 6.52 -1.64
C PHE A 76 11.70 5.20 -2.07
N PHE A 77 10.97 4.30 -2.75
CA PHE A 77 11.47 2.95 -3.03
C PHE A 77 12.78 2.91 -3.84
N PRO A 78 12.94 3.67 -4.95
CA PRO A 78 14.20 3.69 -5.69
C PRO A 78 15.38 4.19 -4.85
N TRP A 79 15.16 5.22 -4.03
CA TRP A 79 16.18 5.74 -3.11
C TRP A 79 16.54 4.69 -2.06
N TRP A 80 15.53 4.08 -1.44
CA TRP A 80 15.69 3.09 -0.39
C TRP A 80 16.43 1.85 -0.87
N TYR A 81 16.01 1.25 -2.00
CA TYR A 81 16.69 0.08 -2.54
C TYR A 81 18.14 0.39 -2.96
N GLY A 82 18.41 1.59 -3.47
CA GLY A 82 19.77 2.04 -3.76
C GLY A 82 20.63 2.15 -2.50
N GLN A 83 20.07 2.67 -1.40
CA GLN A 83 20.77 2.80 -0.13
C GLN A 83 21.00 1.43 0.54
N LEU A 84 20.02 0.54 0.42
CA LEU A 84 20.07 -0.82 0.92
C LEU A 84 21.14 -1.67 0.20
N ASP A 85 21.30 -1.49 -1.10
CA ASP A 85 22.37 -2.13 -1.88
C ASP A 85 23.77 -1.62 -1.48
N ARG A 86 23.89 -0.39 -0.95
CA ARG A 86 25.15 0.15 -0.41
C ARG A 86 25.48 -0.41 0.97
N TRP A 87 24.48 -0.59 1.83
CA TRP A 87 24.69 -1.09 3.20
C TRP A 87 24.93 -2.60 3.26
N PHE A 88 24.31 -3.36 2.36
CA PHE A 88 24.36 -4.82 2.40
C PHE A 88 24.77 -5.43 1.06
N ILE A 89 25.91 -6.13 1.08
CA ILE A 89 26.39 -6.93 -0.05
C ILE A 89 25.60 -8.24 -0.15
N ARG A 90 25.31 -8.89 0.98
CA ARG A 90 24.62 -10.19 1.02
C ARG A 90 23.10 -10.00 1.06
N PHE A 91 22.38 -10.89 0.39
CA PHE A 91 20.92 -10.87 0.28
C PHE A 91 20.18 -11.07 1.62
N LEU A 92 20.62 -12.02 2.45
CA LEU A 92 19.89 -12.36 3.68
C LEU A 92 19.82 -11.21 4.70
N PRO A 93 20.93 -10.54 5.08
CA PRO A 93 20.86 -9.41 6.01
C PRO A 93 20.08 -8.23 5.42
N LYS A 94 20.13 -8.06 4.09
CA LYS A 94 19.34 -7.07 3.35
C LYS A 94 17.83 -7.31 3.50
N LEU A 95 17.40 -8.55 3.28
CA LEU A 95 16.00 -8.94 3.40
C LEU A 95 15.51 -8.81 4.84
N VAL A 96 16.29 -9.29 5.81
CA VAL A 96 15.95 -9.19 7.24
C VAL A 96 15.83 -7.72 7.66
N PHE A 97 16.83 -6.90 7.32
CA PHE A 97 16.80 -5.47 7.64
C PHE A 97 15.59 -4.76 7.00
N HIS A 98 15.31 -5.06 5.72
CA HIS A 98 14.11 -4.54 5.08
C HIS A 98 12.84 -5.02 5.80
N GLN A 99 12.71 -6.30 6.11
CA GLN A 99 11.48 -6.85 6.66
C GLN A 99 11.18 -6.33 8.07
N PHE A 100 12.21 -6.13 8.90
CA PHE A 100 12.03 -5.70 10.29
C PHE A 100 12.13 -4.20 10.53
N LEU A 101 12.71 -3.42 9.60
CA LEU A 101 12.71 -1.96 9.71
C LEU A 101 11.59 -1.36 8.87
N VAL A 102 11.55 -1.70 7.58
CA VAL A 102 10.69 -1.04 6.59
C VAL A 102 9.25 -1.42 6.82
N SER A 103 8.95 -2.72 6.92
CA SER A 103 7.56 -3.18 7.08
C SER A 103 6.83 -2.55 8.27
N PRO A 104 7.36 -2.56 9.51
CA PRO A 104 6.68 -1.93 10.64
C PRO A 104 6.61 -0.41 10.52
N THR A 105 7.67 0.24 10.02
CA THR A 105 7.66 1.70 9.83
C THR A 105 6.63 2.12 8.78
N PHE A 106 6.51 1.39 7.67
CA PHE A 106 5.53 1.69 6.62
C PHE A 106 4.11 1.48 7.08
N ASN A 107 3.83 0.42 7.83
CA ASN A 107 2.50 0.22 8.41
C ASN A 107 2.13 1.34 9.39
N CYS A 108 3.07 1.76 10.24
CA CYS A 108 2.86 2.89 11.15
C CYS A 108 2.61 4.20 10.37
N LEU A 109 3.46 4.51 9.39
CA LEU A 109 3.32 5.70 8.54
C LEU A 109 2.01 5.70 7.78
N PHE A 110 1.57 4.55 7.27
CA PHE A 110 0.31 4.42 6.55
C PHE A 110 -0.90 4.67 7.46
N LEU A 111 -0.93 4.07 8.65
CA LEU A 111 -1.98 4.31 9.65
C LEU A 111 -2.04 5.79 10.06
N CYS A 112 -0.87 6.38 10.29
CA CYS A 112 -0.73 7.81 10.57
C CYS A 112 -1.24 8.69 9.42
N TYR A 113 -0.88 8.35 8.19
CA TYR A 113 -1.27 9.07 6.98
C TYR A 113 -2.79 9.06 6.79
N VAL A 114 -3.39 7.89 6.97
CA VAL A 114 -4.84 7.68 6.94
C VAL A 114 -5.57 8.65 7.87
N GLU A 115 -5.19 8.68 9.14
CA GLU A 115 -5.87 9.51 10.15
C GLU A 115 -5.64 11.01 9.90
N ALA A 116 -4.46 11.38 9.39
CA ALA A 116 -4.13 12.75 9.02
C ALA A 116 -4.95 13.25 7.82
N VAL A 117 -5.23 12.38 6.85
CA VAL A 117 -6.05 12.71 5.68
C VAL A 117 -7.53 12.79 6.05
N ARG A 118 -7.98 11.95 6.99
CA ARG A 118 -9.39 11.90 7.41
C ARG A 118 -9.81 13.23 7.99
N ASP A 119 -9.14 13.67 9.06
CA ASP A 119 -9.33 15.01 9.62
C ASP A 119 -7.99 15.53 10.17
N PRO A 120 -7.44 16.62 9.60
CA PRO A 120 -6.12 17.12 9.95
C PRO A 120 -6.08 17.88 11.30
N PHE A 121 -7.20 18.39 11.80
CA PHE A 121 -7.19 19.28 12.97
C PHE A 121 -7.09 18.54 14.31
N ASP A 122 -7.52 17.27 14.36
CA ASP A 122 -7.47 16.42 15.56
C ASP A 122 -6.83 15.04 15.26
N ALA A 123 -5.90 15.01 14.31
CA ALA A 123 -5.27 13.78 13.84
C ALA A 123 -4.39 13.10 14.91
N LEU A 124 -3.63 13.88 15.70
CA LEU A 124 -2.58 13.33 16.58
C LEU A 124 -3.09 12.31 17.61
N PRO A 125 -4.17 12.57 18.38
CA PRO A 125 -4.71 11.60 19.32
C PRO A 125 -5.21 10.32 18.62
N ARG A 126 -5.84 10.47 17.45
CA ARG A 126 -6.36 9.34 16.65
C ARG A 126 -5.26 8.50 16.05
N MET A 127 -4.23 9.12 15.47
CA MET A 127 -3.03 8.45 14.97
C MET A 127 -2.42 7.59 16.06
N ARG A 128 -2.26 8.14 17.27
CA ARG A 128 -1.73 7.40 18.42
C ARG A 128 -2.60 6.20 18.75
N SER A 129 -3.90 6.39 18.93
CA SER A 129 -4.84 5.31 19.26
C SER A 129 -4.86 4.21 18.19
N ARG A 130 -4.85 4.61 16.91
CA ARG A 130 -4.83 3.69 15.76
C ARG A 130 -3.55 2.88 15.71
N VAL A 131 -2.40 3.51 15.94
CA VAL A 131 -1.11 2.81 16.00
C VAL A 131 -1.06 1.87 17.20
N GLU A 132 -1.49 2.29 18.39
CA GLU A 132 -1.49 1.44 19.58
C GLU A 132 -2.39 0.20 19.42
N THR A 133 -3.52 0.33 18.72
CA THR A 133 -4.50 -0.75 18.56
C THR A 133 -4.16 -1.67 17.38
N ASP A 134 -3.88 -1.11 16.21
CA ASP A 134 -3.91 -1.87 14.95
C ASP A 134 -2.51 -2.16 14.38
N TRP A 135 -1.48 -1.42 14.79
CA TRP A 135 -0.15 -1.54 14.16
C TRP A 135 0.46 -2.93 14.31
N LEU A 136 0.41 -3.51 15.51
CA LEU A 136 1.00 -4.82 15.76
C LEU A 136 0.24 -5.91 14.99
N TYR A 137 -1.09 -5.85 15.01
CA TYR A 137 -1.95 -6.77 14.29
C TYR A 137 -1.71 -6.70 12.78
N LEU A 138 -1.71 -5.48 12.21
CA LEU A 138 -1.49 -5.23 10.80
C LEU A 138 -0.08 -5.69 10.38
N THR A 139 0.93 -5.40 11.21
CA THR A 139 2.31 -5.79 10.94
C THR A 139 2.46 -7.30 10.93
N MET A 140 1.98 -8.01 11.95
CA MET A 140 2.10 -9.48 12.02
C MET A 140 1.33 -10.18 10.90
N ARG A 141 0.13 -9.69 10.56
CA ARG A 141 -0.68 -10.29 9.51
C ARG A 141 -0.11 -10.08 8.11
N SER A 142 0.45 -8.89 7.87
CA SER A 142 1.03 -8.55 6.57
C SER A 142 2.46 -9.08 6.38
N LEU A 143 3.15 -9.43 7.48
CA LEU A 143 4.53 -9.92 7.48
C LEU A 143 4.78 -11.11 6.55
N PRO A 144 4.03 -12.24 6.58
CA PRO A 144 4.31 -13.37 5.71
C PRO A 144 4.12 -13.02 4.22
N PHE A 145 3.08 -12.25 3.90
CA PHE A 145 2.81 -11.81 2.53
C PHE A 145 3.95 -10.93 2.01
N TRP A 146 4.30 -9.88 2.75
CA TRP A 146 5.36 -8.96 2.33
C TRP A 146 6.74 -9.62 2.35
N MET A 147 6.99 -10.59 3.23
CA MET A 147 8.25 -11.33 3.25
C MET A 147 8.45 -12.14 1.96
N SER A 148 7.40 -12.83 1.48
CA SER A 148 7.45 -13.53 0.19
C SER A 148 7.67 -12.55 -0.97
N VAL A 149 6.92 -11.45 -1.00
CA VAL A 149 7.03 -10.42 -2.05
C VAL A 149 8.42 -9.78 -2.07
N ASN A 150 8.95 -9.37 -0.92
CA ASN A 150 10.27 -8.76 -0.80
C ASN A 150 11.39 -9.73 -1.18
N THR A 151 11.24 -11.01 -0.83
CA THR A 151 12.17 -12.06 -1.26
C THR A 151 12.21 -12.14 -2.79
N MET A 152 11.05 -12.24 -3.44
CA MET A 152 10.98 -12.28 -4.89
C MET A 152 11.51 -10.99 -5.54
N ASN A 153 11.16 -9.83 -4.98
CA ASN A 153 11.54 -8.54 -5.55
C ASN A 153 13.05 -8.27 -5.43
N LEU A 154 13.67 -8.59 -4.29
CA LEU A 154 15.10 -8.39 -4.09
C LEU A 154 15.94 -9.42 -4.85
N TYR A 155 15.43 -10.64 -5.05
CA TYR A 155 16.14 -11.73 -5.71
C TYR A 155 16.01 -11.71 -7.24
N PHE A 156 14.80 -11.54 -7.78
CA PHE A 156 14.53 -11.64 -9.23
C PHE A 156 14.47 -10.28 -9.93
N THR A 157 14.06 -9.20 -9.24
CA THR A 157 13.81 -7.92 -9.91
C THR A 157 15.09 -7.06 -9.94
N PRO A 158 15.50 -6.57 -11.14
CA PRO A 158 16.58 -5.59 -11.26
C PRO A 158 16.26 -4.31 -10.50
N LEU A 159 17.28 -3.68 -9.89
CA LEU A 159 17.15 -2.46 -9.08
C LEU A 159 16.19 -1.37 -9.63
N PRO A 160 16.26 -0.97 -10.92
CA PRO A 160 15.38 0.09 -11.44
C PRO A 160 13.90 -0.32 -11.56
N LEU A 161 13.59 -1.62 -11.55
CA LEU A 161 12.24 -2.16 -11.67
C LEU A 161 11.61 -2.50 -10.31
N ARG A 162 12.40 -2.58 -9.24
CA ARG A 162 11.93 -3.00 -7.90
C ARG A 162 10.79 -2.13 -7.37
N GLY A 163 10.85 -0.82 -7.63
CA GLY A 163 9.78 0.11 -7.23
C GLY A 163 8.47 -0.14 -8.00
N VAL A 164 8.54 -0.27 -9.32
CA VAL A 164 7.38 -0.59 -10.16
C VAL A 164 6.75 -1.93 -9.77
N THR A 165 7.56 -2.98 -9.58
CA THR A 165 7.06 -4.28 -9.11
C THR A 165 6.36 -4.17 -7.76
N MET A 166 6.93 -3.40 -6.82
CA MET A 166 6.32 -3.18 -5.51
C MET A 166 4.97 -2.48 -5.62
N SER A 167 4.86 -1.46 -6.47
CA SER A 167 3.60 -0.76 -6.72
C SER A 167 2.55 -1.67 -7.40
N CYS A 168 2.95 -2.56 -8.31
CA CYS A 168 2.03 -3.56 -8.90
C CYS A 168 1.46 -4.51 -7.84
N VAL A 169 2.33 -5.04 -6.96
CA VAL A 169 1.90 -5.93 -5.88
C VAL A 169 1.03 -5.19 -4.87
N SER A 170 1.37 -3.94 -4.56
CA SER A 170 0.55 -3.08 -3.70
C SER A 170 -0.85 -2.87 -4.26
N CYS A 171 -1.00 -2.72 -5.58
CA CYS A 171 -2.30 -2.64 -6.23
C CYS A 171 -3.15 -3.89 -5.97
N GLY A 172 -2.55 -5.08 -6.18
CA GLY A 172 -3.22 -6.35 -5.90
C GLY A 172 -3.60 -6.52 -4.42
N TRP A 173 -2.72 -6.09 -3.50
CA TRP A 173 -2.99 -6.12 -2.06
C TRP A 173 -4.17 -5.22 -1.65
N THR A 174 -4.26 -4.00 -2.19
CA THR A 174 -5.37 -3.09 -1.92
C THR A 174 -6.71 -3.67 -2.38
N ILE A 175 -6.76 -4.22 -3.60
CA ILE A 175 -7.96 -4.88 -4.12
C ILE A 175 -8.35 -6.09 -3.27
N TYR A 176 -7.37 -6.91 -2.88
CA TYR A 176 -7.58 -8.07 -2.01
C TYR A 176 -8.15 -7.67 -0.64
N LEU A 177 -7.62 -6.61 -0.03
CA LEU A 177 -8.12 -6.11 1.26
C LEU A 177 -9.55 -5.59 1.18
N SER A 178 -9.92 -4.85 0.12
CA SER A 178 -11.31 -4.41 -0.07
C SER A 178 -12.26 -5.62 -0.20
N TRP A 179 -11.85 -6.64 -0.96
CA TRP A 179 -12.64 -7.86 -1.08
C TRP A 179 -12.74 -8.65 0.24
N LEU A 180 -11.65 -8.75 1.00
CA LEU A 180 -11.62 -9.47 2.27
C LEU A 180 -12.39 -8.74 3.38
N GLY A 181 -12.32 -7.40 3.41
CA GLY A 181 -13.09 -6.56 4.32
C GLY A 181 -14.59 -6.80 4.18
N HIS A 182 -15.07 -6.92 2.93
CA HIS A 182 -16.46 -7.21 2.62
C HIS A 182 -16.91 -8.59 3.14
N ARG A 183 -16.10 -9.65 2.95
CA ARG A 183 -16.45 -11.00 3.44
C ARG A 183 -16.55 -11.10 4.97
N ARG A 184 -15.73 -10.35 5.69
CA ARG A 184 -15.74 -10.32 7.16
C ARG A 184 -16.96 -9.61 7.75
N LEU A 185 -17.57 -8.70 6.99
CA LEU A 185 -18.81 -8.05 7.39
C LEU A 185 -20.01 -8.98 7.16
N GLY A 186 -20.03 -9.72 6.05
CA GLY A 186 -21.06 -10.73 5.77
C GLY A 186 -21.14 -11.86 6.81
N GLU A 187 -20.00 -12.38 7.28
CA GLU A 187 -19.97 -13.41 8.34
C GLU A 187 -20.44 -12.89 9.71
N LYS A 188 -20.27 -11.60 10.02
CA LYS A 188 -20.73 -11.04 11.30
C LYS A 188 -22.24 -10.85 11.34
N THR A 189 -22.87 -10.56 10.20
CA THR A 189 -24.33 -10.35 10.10
C THR A 189 -25.12 -11.66 10.15
N GLU A 190 -24.50 -12.82 9.86
CA GLU A 190 -25.17 -14.13 9.95
C GLU A 190 -25.19 -14.73 11.37
N ILE A 191 -24.49 -14.13 12.34
CA ILE A 191 -24.34 -14.65 13.70
C ILE A 191 -25.18 -13.86 14.74
N GLU A 192 -25.83 -12.76 14.33
CA GLU A 192 -26.84 -12.02 15.13
C GLU A 192 -28.26 -12.35 14.69
#